data_AF-A0A9E2HGG7-F1
#
_entry.id   AF-A0A9E2HGG7-F1
#
_cell.length_a   1.000
_cell.length_b   1.000
_cell.length_c   1.000
_cell.angle_alpha   90.00
_cell.angle_beta   90.00
_cell.angle_gamma   90.00
#
_symmetry.space_group_name_H-M   'P 1'
#
loop_
_entity.id
_entity.type
_entity.pdbx_description
1 polymer ?
#
loop_
_entity_poly.entity_id
_entity_poly.type
_entity_poly.pdbx_seq_one_letter_code
_entity_poly.pdbx_strand_id
1 'polypeptide(L)' 'MGTVGAGEEHPVYVQKLDAQGRAYSTGKRKNAIARVWIKPGSGKITINGKDQMQYFAREI' A
#
# COMPACT_ATOMS: atom_id res chain seq x y z
N MET A 1 3.64 29.05 36.78
CA MET A 1 4.62 28.40 35.87
C MET A 1 4.05 27.07 35.42
N GLY A 2 3.36 27.04 34.28
CA GLY A 2 2.88 25.80 33.66
C GLY A 2 3.88 25.34 32.62
N THR A 3 4.37 24.10 32.75
CA THR A 3 5.26 23.46 31.79
C THR A 3 4.43 22.81 30.69
N VAL A 4 4.55 23.29 29.45
CA VAL A 4 3.97 22.64 28.27
C VAL A 4 4.81 21.42 27.91
N GLY A 5 4.20 20.23 27.96
CA GLY A 5 4.82 18.98 27.52
C GLY A 5 5.02 18.99 26.01
N ALA A 6 6.21 18.56 25.59
CA ALA A 6 6.62 18.43 24.20
C ALA A 6 5.68 17.48 23.44
N GLY A 7 5.22 17.93 22.27
CA GLY A 7 4.42 17.12 21.36
C GLY A 7 5.25 15.97 20.79
N GLU A 8 4.67 14.77 20.81
CA GLU A 8 5.25 13.59 20.19
C GLU A 8 5.15 13.72 18.66
N GLU A 9 6.28 13.97 18.00
CA GLU A 9 6.35 14.04 16.55
C GLU A 9 6.39 12.61 15.97
N HIS A 10 5.27 12.17 15.41
CA HIS A 10 5.22 10.92 14.66
C HIS A 10 6.06 11.06 13.39
N PRO A 11 6.92 10.07 13.05
CA PRO A 11 7.72 10.15 11.84
C PRO A 11 6.79 10.18 10.62
N VAL A 12 6.78 11.32 9.93
CA VAL A 12 6.08 11.49 8.65
C VAL A 12 6.78 10.61 7.62
N TYR A 13 6.17 9.47 7.29
CA TYR A 13 6.72 8.59 6.25
C TYR A 13 6.59 9.28 4.90
N VAL A 14 7.70 9.82 4.40
CA VAL A 14 7.78 10.41 3.06
C VAL A 14 7.59 9.30 2.04
N GLN A 15 6.48 9.35 1.31
CA GLN A 15 6.11 8.36 0.32
C GLN A 15 7.12 8.38 -0.84
N LYS A 16 8.05 7.42 -0.87
CA LYS A 16 8.96 7.22 -2.02
C LYS A 16 8.13 6.78 -3.23
N LEU A 17 7.83 7.73 -4.10
CA LEU A 17 7.16 7.53 -5.39
C LEU A 17 8.21 7.38 -6.49
N ASP A 18 7.99 6.45 -7.40
CA ASP A 18 8.80 6.31 -8.63
C ASP A 18 8.61 7.53 -9.55
N ALA A 19 9.48 7.69 -10.56
CA ALA A 19 9.42 8.76 -11.55
C ALA A 19 8.07 8.88 -12.30
N GLN A 20 7.23 7.85 -12.24
CA GLN A 20 5.88 7.82 -12.80
C GLN A 20 4.77 8.08 -11.76
N GLY A 21 5.11 8.56 -10.56
CA GLY A 21 4.16 8.81 -9.48
C GLY A 21 3.51 7.52 -8.94
N ARG A 22 4.19 6.37 -9.09
CA ARG A 22 3.68 5.07 -8.61
C ARG A 22 4.36 4.73 -7.30
N ALA A 23 3.59 4.30 -6.31
CA ALA A 23 4.13 3.71 -5.09
C ALA A 23 4.35 2.21 -5.32
N TYR A 24 5.59 1.77 -5.11
CA TYR A 24 5.93 0.37 -5.09
C TYR A 24 5.74 -0.19 -3.68
N SER A 25 5.14 -1.36 -3.57
CA SER A 25 5.02 -2.07 -2.29
C SER A 25 5.02 -3.57 -2.52
N THR A 26 5.50 -4.30 -1.52
CA THR A 26 5.51 -5.76 -1.54
C THR A 26 4.90 -6.30 -0.27
N GLY A 27 3.94 -7.20 -0.41
CA GLY A 27 3.35 -7.97 0.69
C GLY A 27 3.91 -9.39 0.69
N LYS A 28 4.20 -9.94 1.87
CA LYS A 28 4.63 -11.34 2.05
C LYS A 28 3.80 -12.00 3.14
N ARG A 29 3.27 -13.19 2.89
CA ARG A 29 2.58 -14.02 3.90
C ARG A 29 2.85 -15.49 3.61
N LYS A 30 3.42 -16.22 4.57
CA LYS A 30 3.89 -17.62 4.39
C LYS A 30 4.80 -17.69 3.14
N ASN A 31 4.49 -18.57 2.19
CA ASN A 31 5.21 -18.73 0.93
C ASN A 31 4.68 -17.79 -0.19
N ALA A 32 3.67 -16.97 0.08
CA ALA A 32 3.07 -16.07 -0.90
C ALA A 32 3.76 -14.70 -0.91
N ILE A 33 4.05 -14.20 -2.11
CA ILE A 33 4.67 -12.88 -2.36
C ILE A 33 3.78 -12.11 -3.34
N ALA A 34 3.36 -10.91 -2.96
CA ALA A 34 2.61 -9.99 -3.79
C ALA A 34 3.45 -8.73 -4.07
N ARG A 35 3.71 -8.44 -5.35
CA ARG A 35 4.36 -7.20 -5.79
C ARG A 35 3.27 -6.27 -6.34
N VAL A 36 3.21 -5.05 -5.82
CA VAL A 36 2.12 -4.12 -6.09
C VAL A 36 2.70 -2.77 -6.54
N TRP A 37 2.07 -2.20 -7.55
CA TRP A 37 2.34 -0.86 -8.04
C TRP A 37 1.04 -0.06 -7.94
N ILE A 38 1.02 0.95 -7.09
CA ILE A 38 -0.14 1.80 -6.85
C ILE A 38 0.08 3.11 -7.59
N LYS A 39 -0.87 3.51 -8.43
CA LYS A 39 -0.89 4.83 -9.08
C LYS A 39 -2.13 5.61 -8.63
N PRO A 40 -2.07 6.94 -8.47
CA PRO A 40 -3.27 7.73 -8.24
C PRO A 40 -4.21 7.59 -9.45
N GLY A 41 -5.48 7.24 -9.24
CA GLY A 41 -6.44 7.01 -10.34
C GLY A 41 -7.71 6.27 -9.92
N SER A 42 -8.39 5.66 -10.92
CA SER A 42 -9.76 5.14 -10.88
C SER A 42 -10.02 3.92 -9.97
N GLY A 43 -9.12 3.60 -9.03
CA GLY A 43 -9.32 2.51 -8.07
C GLY A 43 -9.44 1.10 -8.66
N LYS A 44 -9.05 0.88 -9.93
CA LYS A 44 -9.12 -0.44 -10.57
C LYS A 44 -7.96 -1.32 -10.10
N ILE A 45 -8.29 -2.49 -9.55
CA ILE A 45 -7.32 -3.46 -9.02
C ILE A 45 -7.30 -4.69 -9.93
N THR A 46 -6.15 -4.95 -10.56
CA THR A 46 -5.92 -6.13 -11.39
C THR A 46 -4.77 -6.94 -10.83
N ILE A 47 -4.96 -8.25 -10.66
CA ILE A 47 -3.97 -9.18 -10.11
C ILE A 47 -3.62 -10.19 -11.20
N ASN A 48 -2.37 -10.19 -11.67
CA ASN A 48 -1.89 -11.08 -12.74
C ASN A 48 -2.80 -11.10 -13.99
N GLY A 49 -3.36 -9.94 -14.37
CA GLY A 49 -4.26 -9.80 -15.53
C GLY A 49 -5.71 -10.21 -15.28
N LYS A 50 -6.07 -10.65 -14.07
CA LYS A 50 -7.45 -10.96 -13.65
C LYS A 50 -8.00 -9.84 -12.77
N ASP A 51 -9.32 -9.67 -12.77
CA ASP A 51 -9.98 -8.78 -11.81
C ASP A 51 -9.90 -9.36 -10.39
N GLN A 52 -9.90 -8.49 -9.38
CA GLN A 52 -9.85 -8.89 -7.97
C GLN A 52 -10.94 -9.91 -7.60
N MET A 53 -12.15 -9.75 -8.13
CA MET A 53 -13.29 -10.63 -7.79
C MET A 53 -13.09 -12.03 -8.34
N GLN A 54 -12.49 -12.15 -9.53
CA GLN A 54 -12.22 -13.44 -10.17
C GLN A 54 -10.96 -14.11 -9.62
N TYR A 55 -9.96 -13.33 -9.17
CA TYR A 55 -8.70 -13.87 -8.66
C TYR A 55 -8.87 -14.49 -7.26
N PHE A 56 -9.59 -13.82 -6.36
CA PHE A 56 -9.92 -14.36 -5.05
C PHE A 56 -11.21 -15.18 -5.15
N ALA A 57 -11.14 -16.35 -5.78
CA ALA A 57 -12.20 -17.34 -5.68
C ALA A 57 -12.34 -17.73 -4.19
N ARG A 58 -13.32 -17.14 -3.51
CA ARG A 58 -13.70 -17.56 -2.16
C ARG A 58 -14.48 -18.86 -2.33
N GLU A 59 -13.80 -20.00 -2.22
CA GLU A 59 -14.50 -21.23 -1.84
C GLU A 59 -15.08 -21.01 -0.44
N ILE A 60 -16.40 -21.25 -0.33
CA ILE A 60 -17.18 -21.22 0.91
C ILE A 60 -17.08 -22.58 1.57
#